data_AF-A0A9X9F1Q1-F1
#
_entry.id   AF-A0A9X9F1Q1-F1
#
_cell.length_a   1.000
_cell.length_b   1.000
_cell.length_c   1.000
_cell.angle_alpha   90.00
_cell.angle_beta   90.00
_cell.angle_gamma   90.00
#
_symmetry.space_group_name_H-M   'P 1'
#
loop_
_entity.id
_entity.type
_entity.pdbx_description
1 polymer ?
#
loop_
_entity_poly.entity_id
_entity_poly.type
_entity_poly.pdbx_seq_one_letter_code
_entity_poly.pdbx_strand_id
1 'polypeptide(L)' 'TMKEYLATSSVSEGTSKESAEEMVQTLVNDYSALIQELKEGMEVAGEAGDETSADMLLAIHTTLEQHVWMLSAFLK' A
#
# COMPACT_ATOMS: atom_id res chain seq x y z
N THR A 1 -13.66 12.27 -8.17
CA THR A 1 -14.89 12.03 -7.36
C THR A 1 -14.74 10.71 -6.60
N MET A 2 -15.54 10.42 -5.56
CA MET A 2 -15.46 9.13 -4.84
C MET A 2 -15.62 7.92 -5.78
N LYS A 3 -16.46 8.06 -6.81
CA LYS A 3 -16.66 7.05 -7.84
C LYS A 3 -15.41 6.80 -8.69
N GLU A 4 -14.66 7.85 -9.02
CA GLU A 4 -13.40 7.72 -9.77
C GLU A 4 -12.32 7.03 -8.93
N TYR A 5 -12.20 7.37 -7.63
CA TYR A 5 -11.25 6.70 -6.75
C TYR A 5 -11.51 5.20 -6.67
N LEU A 6 -12.77 4.78 -6.49
CA LEU A 6 -13.14 3.37 -6.47
C LEU A 6 -12.86 2.66 -7.81
N ALA A 7 -13.00 3.37 -8.93
CA ALA A 7 -12.77 2.78 -10.26
C ALA A 7 -11.28 2.57 -10.58
N THR A 8 -10.38 3.33 -9.93
CA THR A 8 -8.93 3.25 -10.18
C THR A 8 -8.14 2.61 -9.02
N SER A 9 -8.78 2.38 -7.88
CA SER A 9 -8.14 1.81 -6.69
C SER A 9 -7.71 0.36 -6.95
N SER A 10 -6.49 0.03 -6.55
CA SER A 10 -5.99 -1.34 -6.45
C SER A 10 -6.49 -2.06 -5.19
N VAL A 11 -6.92 -1.30 -4.19
CA VAL A 11 -7.49 -1.80 -2.92
C VAL A 11 -9.00 -1.96 -3.06
N SER A 12 -9.51 -3.11 -2.61
CA SER A 12 -10.94 -3.45 -2.64
C SER A 12 -11.66 -3.03 -1.35
N GLU A 13 -12.96 -2.77 -1.45
CA GLU A 13 -13.78 -2.51 -0.26
C GLU A 13 -13.95 -3.77 0.59
N GLY A 14 -13.92 -3.59 1.91
CA GLY A 14 -14.21 -4.66 2.86
C GLY A 14 -15.68 -5.12 2.80
N THR A 15 -15.92 -6.37 3.17
CA THR A 15 -17.24 -7.00 3.15
C THR A 15 -18.05 -6.77 4.43
N SER A 16 -17.44 -6.19 5.47
CA SER A 16 -18.02 -5.98 6.81
C SER A 16 -18.44 -7.27 7.52
N LYS A 17 -17.82 -8.39 7.15
CA LYS A 17 -18.09 -9.74 7.69
C LYS A 17 -16.82 -10.43 8.19
N GLU A 18 -15.69 -9.76 8.06
CA GLU A 18 -14.38 -10.24 8.48
C GLU A 18 -14.28 -10.31 10.02
N SER A 19 -13.63 -11.35 10.51
CA SER A 19 -13.07 -11.39 11.86
C SER A 19 -11.93 -10.38 12.02
N ALA A 20 -11.54 -10.08 13.27
CA ALA A 20 -10.46 -9.14 13.55
C ALA A 20 -9.14 -9.60 12.89
N GLU A 21 -8.82 -10.90 12.94
CA GLU A 21 -7.65 -11.46 12.30
C GLU A 21 -7.71 -11.35 10.77
N GLU A 22 -8.88 -11.61 10.16
CA GLU A 22 -9.08 -11.43 8.72
C GLU A 22 -8.93 -9.96 8.30
N MET A 23 -9.42 -9.01 9.10
CA MET A 23 -9.23 -7.58 8.83
C MET A 23 -7.74 -7.21 8.83
N VAL A 24 -6.97 -7.72 9.79
CA VAL A 24 -5.53 -7.46 9.85
C VAL A 24 -4.81 -8.13 8.68
N GLN A 25 -5.21 -9.34 8.29
CA GLN A 25 -4.66 -10.02 7.12
C GLN A 25 -4.94 -9.25 5.82
N THR A 26 -6.12 -8.66 5.68
CA THR A 26 -6.47 -7.78 4.56
C THR A 26 -5.57 -6.54 4.54
N LEU A 27 -5.36 -5.87 5.67
CA LEU A 27 -4.43 -4.72 5.74
C LEU A 27 -3.00 -5.09 5.34
N VAL A 28 -2.51 -6.26 5.77
CA VAL A 28 -1.18 -6.75 5.36
C VAL A 28 -1.10 -6.93 3.84
N ASN A 29 -2.14 -7.51 3.23
CA ASN A 29 -2.20 -7.74 1.79
C ASN A 29 -2.26 -6.41 1.02
N ASP A 30 -3.12 -5.49 1.45
CA ASP A 30 -3.31 -4.19 0.80
C ASP A 30 -2.03 -3.34 0.87
N TYR A 31 -1.41 -3.25 2.04
CA TYR A 31 -0.14 -2.54 2.17
C TYR A 31 0.97 -3.19 1.35
N SER A 32 0.99 -4.53 1.25
CA SER A 32 1.96 -5.23 0.40
C SER A 32 1.77 -4.92 -1.08
N ALA A 33 0.53 -4.78 -1.55
CA ALA A 33 0.23 -4.35 -2.92
C ALA A 33 0.70 -2.90 -3.16
N LEU A 34 0.34 -1.98 -2.26
CA LEU A 34 0.76 -0.58 -2.35
C LEU A 34 2.29 -0.43 -2.33
N ILE A 35 3.00 -1.24 -1.54
CA ILE A 35 4.48 -1.25 -1.52
C ILE A 35 5.03 -1.56 -2.93
N GLN A 36 4.44 -2.49 -3.68
CA GLN A 36 4.90 -2.75 -5.06
C GLN A 36 4.59 -1.58 -5.99
N GLU A 37 3.38 -1.02 -5.91
CA GLU A 37 2.99 0.14 -6.73
C GLU A 37 3.86 1.37 -6.46
N LEU A 38 4.28 1.59 -5.21
CA LEU A 38 5.21 2.64 -4.84
C LEU A 38 6.60 2.40 -5.46
N LYS A 39 7.07 1.15 -5.57
CA LYS A 39 8.32 0.84 -6.28
C LYS A 39 8.23 1.17 -7.76
N GLU A 40 7.14 0.75 -8.42
CA GLU A 40 6.88 1.09 -9.82
C GLU A 40 6.82 2.62 -10.00
N GLY A 41 6.16 3.34 -9.10
CA GLY A 41 6.11 4.80 -9.11
C GLY A 41 7.49 5.46 -8.95
N MET A 42 8.35 4.91 -8.09
CA MET A 42 9.74 5.38 -7.94
C MET A 42 10.55 5.17 -9.22
N GLU A 43 10.37 4.04 -9.92
CA GLU A 43 11.03 3.78 -11.20
C GLU A 43 10.59 4.81 -12.26
N VAL A 44 9.28 5.06 -12.40
CA VAL A 44 8.75 6.07 -13.33
C VAL A 44 9.26 7.48 -13.00
N ALA A 45 9.29 7.86 -11.72
CA ALA A 45 9.82 9.15 -11.29
C ALA A 45 11.32 9.28 -11.61
N GLY A 46 12.08 8.21 -11.39
CA GLY A 46 13.50 8.13 -11.74
C GLY A 46 13.76 8.29 -13.25
N GLU A 47 12.98 7.62 -14.09
CA GLU A 47 13.06 7.75 -15.56
C GLU A 47 12.76 9.18 -16.04
N ALA A 48 11.88 9.89 -15.34
CA ALA A 48 11.55 11.29 -15.62
C ALA A 48 12.55 12.31 -15.05
N GLY A 49 13.52 11.86 -14.25
CA GLY A 49 14.45 12.74 -13.52
C GLY A 49 13.80 13.51 -12.36
N ASP A 50 12.66 13.05 -11.85
CA ASP A 50 11.95 13.63 -10.71
C ASP A 50 12.37 12.97 -9.39
N GLU A 51 13.52 13.39 -8.87
CA GLU A 51 14.09 12.87 -7.62
C GLU A 51 13.22 13.17 -6.40
N THR A 52 12.47 14.29 -6.41
CA THR A 52 11.67 14.71 -5.25
C THR A 52 10.44 13.82 -5.09
N SER A 53 9.76 13.49 -6.19
CA SER A 53 8.66 12.53 -6.13
C SER A 53 9.16 11.13 -5.77
N ALA A 54 10.30 10.69 -6.29
CA ALA A 54 10.88 9.40 -5.94
C ALA A 54 11.19 9.29 -4.42
N ASP A 55 11.78 10.33 -3.81
CA ASP A 55 12.06 10.36 -2.37
C ASP A 55 10.77 10.35 -1.52
N MET A 56 9.74 11.10 -1.94
CA MET A 56 8.44 11.09 -1.28
C MET A 56 7.80 9.69 -1.29
N LEU A 57 7.87 8.99 -2.42
CA LEU A 57 7.36 7.62 -2.55
C LEU A 57 8.19 6.64 -1.68
N LEU A 58 9.50 6.81 -1.61
CA LEU A 58 10.39 6.01 -0.75
C LEU A 58 10.04 6.16 0.73
N ALA A 59 9.73 7.37 1.19
CA ALA A 59 9.32 7.61 2.58
C ALA A 59 8.01 6.88 2.93
N ILE A 60 7.01 6.92 2.04
CA ILE A 60 5.74 6.21 2.22
C ILE A 60 5.99 4.70 2.19
N HIS A 61 6.75 4.21 1.22
CA HIS A 61 7.10 2.80 1.06
C HIS A 61 7.73 2.23 2.35
N THR A 62 8.73 2.93 2.89
CA THR A 62 9.43 2.53 4.13
C THR A 62 8.46 2.43 5.32
N THR A 63 7.51 3.36 5.42
CA THR A 63 6.50 3.35 6.49
C THR A 63 5.56 2.15 6.37
N LEU A 64 5.11 1.84 5.15
CA LEU A 64 4.23 0.69 4.91
C LEU A 64 4.94 -0.65 5.16
N GLU A 65 6.22 -0.78 4.80
CA GLU A 65 7.01 -1.98 5.12
C GLU A 65 7.08 -2.25 6.63
N GLN A 66 7.25 -1.20 7.43
CA GLN A 66 7.21 -1.31 8.89
C GLN A 66 5.84 -1.77 9.39
N HIS A 67 4.75 -1.23 8.85
CA HIS A 67 3.40 -1.67 9.19
C HIS A 67 3.15 -3.13 8.83
N VAL A 68 3.55 -3.56 7.62
CA VAL A 68 3.46 -4.95 7.18
C VAL A 68 4.22 -5.87 8.13
N TRP A 69 5.44 -5.49 8.53
CA TRP A 69 6.21 -6.27 9.50
C TRP A 69 5.49 -6.42 10.85
N MET A 70 4.99 -5.31 11.42
CA MET A 70 4.29 -5.32 12.71
C MET A 70 2.99 -6.14 12.67
N LEU A 71 2.16 -5.94 11.64
CA LEU A 71 0.89 -6.64 11.50
C LEU A 71 1.09 -8.13 11.19
N SER A 72 2.09 -8.47 10.37
CA SER A 72 2.48 -9.86 10.14
C SER A 72 3.00 -10.54 11.40
N ALA A 73 3.65 -9.80 12.30
CA ALA A 73 4.08 -10.33 13.60
C ALA A 73 2.90 -10.52 14.56
N PHE A 74 1.87 -9.68 14.47
CA PHE A 74 0.64 -9.82 15.25
C PHE A 74 -0.18 -11.07 14.86
N LEU A 75 -0.17 -11.45 13.57
CA LEU A 75 -0.89 -12.63 13.06
C LEU A 75 -0.18 -13.97 13.34
N LYS A 76 1.01 -13.95 13.97
CA LYS A 76 1.81 -15.15 14.29
C LYS A 76 1.55 -15.69 15.69
#